data_AF-A0A2Z3GRL9-F1
#
_entry.id   AF-A0A2Z3GRL9-F1
#
_cell.length_a   1.000
_cell.length_b   1.000
_cell.length_c   1.000
_cell.angle_alpha   90.00
_cell.angle_beta   90.00
_cell.angle_gamma   90.00
#
_symmetry.space_group_name_H-M   'P 1'
#
loop_
_entity.id
_entity.type
_entity.pdbx_description
1 polymer ?
#
loop_
_entity_poly.entity_id
_entity_poly.type
_entity_poly.pdbx_seq_one_letter_code
_entity_poly.pdbx_strand_id
1 'polypeptide(L)'
;MNPVFDQRVARLPGYLAQLIAQVPHTRLTLGQDLPAAGVYAFYEHGRAQYVGRTGRLRQRLLEHSGNSSSHYSASFAFLLVREAAQGLAIDMARLRHALQRCPLFGPLFTVAKARVAGMEIRWIAVPDDVEQALFEVYAALALNTPHNHFKPS
;
A
#
# COMPACT_ATOMS: atom_id res chain seq x y z
N MET A 1 -10.03 0.34 30.31
CA MET A 1 -9.74 -0.26 28.99
C MET A 1 -11.05 -0.41 28.25
N ASN A 2 -11.12 -0.17 26.93
CA ASN A 2 -12.37 -0.30 26.18
C ASN A 2 -12.50 -1.76 25.69
N PRO A 3 -13.44 -2.57 26.23
CA PRO A 3 -13.49 -4.00 25.92
C PRO A 3 -13.67 -4.30 24.44
N VAL A 4 -14.38 -3.43 23.70
CA VAL A 4 -14.58 -3.57 22.25
C VAL A 4 -13.27 -3.37 21.49
N PHE A 5 -12.45 -2.40 21.94
CA PHE A 5 -11.14 -2.17 21.35
C PHE A 5 -10.21 -3.36 21.61
N ASP A 6 -10.19 -3.87 22.85
CA ASP A 6 -9.32 -4.98 23.24
C ASP A 6 -9.64 -6.26 22.45
N GLN A 7 -10.93 -6.54 22.24
CA GLN A 7 -11.37 -7.67 21.40
C GLN A 7 -10.92 -7.54 19.94
N ARG A 8 -10.93 -6.33 19.38
CA ARG A 8 -10.47 -6.08 18.00
C ARG A 8 -8.96 -6.24 17.89
N VAL A 9 -8.20 -5.70 18.85
CA VAL A 9 -6.73 -5.82 18.89
C VAL A 9 -6.28 -7.28 19.02
N ALA A 10 -7.00 -8.09 19.81
CA ALA A 10 -6.70 -9.51 19.98
C ALA A 10 -6.77 -10.33 18.67
N ARG A 11 -7.46 -9.84 17.63
CA ARG A 11 -7.58 -10.52 16.32
C ARG A 11 -6.42 -10.21 15.37
N LEU A 12 -5.72 -9.10 15.57
CA LEU A 12 -4.71 -8.58 14.62
C LEU A 12 -3.55 -9.57 14.35
N PRO A 13 -3.02 -10.33 15.33
CA PRO A 13 -2.01 -11.35 15.04
C PRO A 13 -2.52 -12.45 14.11
N GLY A 14 -3.79 -12.83 14.23
CA GLY A 14 -4.42 -13.81 13.34
C GLY A 14 -4.54 -13.31 11.91
N TYR A 15 -4.92 -12.04 11.74
CA TYR A 15 -4.91 -11.38 10.42
C TYR A 15 -3.50 -11.30 9.83
N LEU A 16 -2.48 -11.01 10.64
CA LEU A 16 -1.10 -10.99 10.16
C LEU A 16 -0.65 -12.36 9.67
N ALA A 17 -0.94 -13.42 10.43
CA ALA A 17 -0.62 -14.79 10.03
C ALA A 17 -1.29 -15.15 8.70
N GLN A 18 -2.58 -14.78 8.52
CA GLN A 18 -3.28 -14.99 7.25
C GLN A 18 -2.64 -14.22 6.10
N LEU A 19 -2.30 -12.94 6.29
CA LEU A 19 -1.68 -12.11 5.27
C LEU A 19 -0.30 -12.64 4.85
N ILE A 20 0.49 -13.13 5.79
CA ILE A 20 1.81 -13.72 5.53
C ILE A 20 1.66 -15.09 4.84
N ALA A 21 0.69 -15.91 5.22
CA ALA A 21 0.48 -17.24 4.63
C ALA A 21 -0.17 -17.19 3.24
N GLN A 22 -0.72 -16.04 2.84
CA GLN A 22 -1.44 -15.89 1.59
C GLN A 22 -0.51 -16.07 0.36
N VAL A 23 -1.02 -16.76 -0.66
CA VAL A 23 -0.33 -17.02 -1.93
C VAL A 23 -0.04 -15.69 -2.65
N PRO A 24 1.23 -15.35 -2.94
CA PRO A 24 1.54 -14.11 -3.65
C PRO A 24 0.84 -14.00 -5.01
N HIS A 25 0.20 -12.86 -5.24
CA HIS A 25 -0.39 -12.52 -6.53
C HIS A 25 0.41 -11.41 -7.22
N THR A 26 0.17 -11.23 -8.50
CA THR A 26 0.52 -10.02 -9.24
C THR A 26 -0.76 -9.36 -9.73
N ARG A 27 -0.67 -8.15 -10.32
CA ARG A 27 -1.86 -7.52 -10.92
C ARG A 27 -2.56 -8.41 -11.96
N LEU A 28 -1.81 -9.30 -12.61
CA LEU A 28 -2.31 -10.19 -13.67
C LEU A 28 -2.98 -11.44 -13.09
N THR A 29 -2.71 -11.78 -11.83
CA THR A 29 -3.15 -13.03 -11.20
C THR A 29 -4.07 -12.82 -10.00
N LEU A 30 -4.64 -11.62 -9.83
CA LEU A 30 -5.54 -11.31 -8.72
C LEU A 30 -6.71 -12.32 -8.61
N GLY A 31 -7.17 -12.92 -9.71
CA GLY A 31 -8.26 -13.90 -9.67
C GLY A 31 -9.63 -13.25 -9.47
N GLN A 32 -10.70 -14.05 -9.52
CA GLN A 32 -12.07 -13.55 -9.37
C GLN A 32 -12.50 -13.42 -7.91
N ASP A 33 -11.95 -14.24 -7.01
CA ASP A 33 -12.34 -14.36 -5.60
C ASP A 33 -11.78 -13.26 -4.68
N LEU A 34 -11.46 -12.09 -5.22
CA LEU A 34 -11.06 -10.96 -4.38
C LEU A 34 -12.24 -10.52 -3.51
N PRO A 35 -12.03 -10.34 -2.19
CA PRO A 35 -13.04 -9.76 -1.34
C PRO A 35 -13.30 -8.31 -1.76
N ALA A 36 -14.51 -7.82 -1.45
CA ALA A 36 -14.87 -6.43 -1.74
C ALA A 36 -13.98 -5.45 -0.96
N ALA A 37 -13.71 -5.75 0.31
CA ALA A 37 -12.98 -4.90 1.25
C ALA A 37 -11.92 -5.68 2.03
N GLY A 38 -10.85 -4.99 2.43
CA GLY A 38 -9.82 -5.59 3.26
C GLY A 38 -8.49 -4.84 3.25
N VAL A 39 -7.45 -5.58 3.62
CA VAL A 39 -6.07 -5.07 3.74
C VAL A 39 -5.18 -5.83 2.78
N TYR A 40 -4.25 -5.12 2.14
CA TYR A 40 -3.29 -5.67 1.20
C TYR A 40 -1.88 -5.17 1.52
N ALA A 41 -0.88 -5.92 1.05
CA ALA A 41 0.52 -5.54 1.13
C ALA A 41 1.22 -5.80 -0.20
N PHE A 42 2.05 -4.84 -0.61
CA PHE A 42 2.97 -4.98 -1.73
C PHE A 42 4.31 -5.51 -1.23
N TYR A 43 4.85 -6.50 -1.93
CA TYR A 43 6.13 -7.14 -1.64
C TYR A 43 7.07 -6.98 -2.82
N GLU A 44 8.34 -6.75 -2.51
CA GLU A 44 9.43 -6.70 -3.48
C GLU A 44 10.59 -7.52 -2.93
N HIS A 45 11.08 -8.48 -3.70
CA HIS A 45 12.12 -9.44 -3.29
C HIS A 45 11.81 -10.11 -1.94
N GLY A 46 10.56 -10.53 -1.73
CA GLY A 46 10.10 -11.20 -0.51
C GLY A 46 9.93 -10.28 0.71
N ARG A 47 10.22 -8.97 0.61
CA ARG A 47 10.06 -8.00 1.69
C ARG A 47 8.84 -7.12 1.47
N ALA A 48 8.02 -6.96 2.51
CA ALA A 48 6.88 -6.04 2.48
C ALA A 48 7.38 -4.59 2.36
N GLN A 49 6.85 -3.88 1.37
CA GLN A 49 7.21 -2.50 1.05
C GLN A 49 6.16 -1.51 1.54
N TYR A 50 4.88 -1.90 1.44
CA TYR A 50 3.75 -1.05 1.76
C TYR A 50 2.52 -1.89 2.12
N VAL A 51 1.80 -1.50 3.15
CA VAL A 51 0.48 -2.03 3.54
C VAL A 51 -0.57 -0.96 3.28
N GLY A 52 -1.73 -1.34 2.76
CA GLY A 52 -2.87 -0.44 2.61
C GLY A 52 -4.19 -1.13 2.90
N ARG A 53 -5.22 -0.35 3.19
CA ARG A 53 -6.61 -0.82 3.31
C ARG A 53 -7.55 -0.19 2.29
N THR A 54 -8.71 -0.80 2.08
CA THR A 54 -9.74 -0.27 1.20
C THR A 54 -11.07 -1.02 1.33
N GLY A 55 -12.17 -0.30 1.10
CA GLY A 55 -13.50 -0.88 0.88
C GLY A 55 -13.74 -1.36 -0.57
N ARG A 56 -12.76 -1.23 -1.48
CA ARG A 56 -12.87 -1.58 -2.92
C ARG A 56 -11.57 -2.21 -3.43
N LEU A 57 -11.25 -3.41 -2.96
CA LEU A 57 -9.93 -4.04 -3.09
C LEU A 57 -9.45 -4.17 -4.54
N ARG A 58 -10.29 -4.76 -5.41
CA ARG A 58 -9.94 -4.96 -6.83
C ARG A 58 -9.58 -3.63 -7.51
N GLN A 59 -10.44 -2.63 -7.37
CA GLN A 59 -10.22 -1.31 -7.96
C GLN A 59 -8.93 -0.70 -7.42
N ARG A 60 -8.70 -0.78 -6.11
CA ARG A 60 -7.53 -0.16 -5.47
C ARG A 60 -6.21 -0.78 -5.91
N LEU A 61 -6.15 -2.11 -6.02
CA LEU A 61 -4.94 -2.81 -6.46
C LEU A 61 -4.61 -2.49 -7.92
N LEU A 62 -5.63 -2.36 -8.79
CA LEU A 62 -5.45 -1.91 -10.17
C LEU A 62 -5.03 -0.44 -10.24
N GLU A 63 -5.59 0.44 -9.39
CA GLU A 63 -5.18 1.85 -9.30
C GLU A 63 -3.71 2.00 -8.92
N HIS A 64 -3.16 1.14 -8.07
CA HIS A 64 -1.75 1.20 -7.70
C HIS A 64 -0.79 0.69 -8.78
N SER A 65 -1.24 -0.27 -9.60
CA SER A 65 -0.39 -1.01 -10.54
C SER A 65 -0.67 -0.70 -12.02
N GLY A 66 -1.69 0.11 -12.31
CA GLY A 66 -2.16 0.42 -13.66
C GLY A 66 -1.29 1.45 -14.39
N ASN A 67 -1.06 1.20 -15.69
CA ASN A 67 -0.32 2.13 -16.56
C ASN A 67 -1.04 3.46 -16.78
N SER A 68 -2.38 3.49 -16.67
CA SER A 68 -3.20 4.71 -16.80
C SER A 68 -3.41 5.45 -15.47
N SER A 69 -2.94 4.90 -14.34
CA SER A 69 -3.14 5.51 -13.03
C SER A 69 -2.38 6.81 -12.89
N SER A 70 -3.07 7.82 -12.35
CA SER A 70 -2.50 9.13 -12.03
C SER A 70 -1.86 9.12 -10.64
N HIS A 71 -1.11 10.17 -10.32
CA HIS A 71 -0.53 10.39 -8.99
C HIS A 71 -1.58 10.55 -7.87
N TYR A 72 -2.86 10.71 -8.22
CA TYR A 72 -3.95 10.74 -7.24
C TYR A 72 -4.38 9.33 -6.83
N SER A 73 -4.41 8.38 -7.77
CA SER A 73 -4.88 7.02 -7.53
C SER A 73 -3.74 6.07 -7.11
N ALA A 74 -2.51 6.26 -7.61
CA ALA A 74 -1.35 5.43 -7.26
C ALA A 74 -0.54 6.01 -6.09
N SER A 75 -1.12 6.09 -4.90
CA SER A 75 -0.46 6.73 -3.75
C SER A 75 0.86 6.06 -3.37
N PHE A 76 1.00 4.74 -3.50
CA PHE A 76 2.26 4.06 -3.19
C PHE A 76 3.38 4.45 -4.17
N ALA A 77 3.13 4.50 -5.48
CA ALA A 77 4.11 4.98 -6.45
C ALA A 77 4.57 6.42 -6.15
N PHE A 78 3.67 7.27 -5.64
CA PHE A 78 4.02 8.61 -5.19
C PHE A 78 4.99 8.60 -3.99
N LEU A 79 4.84 7.65 -3.05
CA LEU A 79 5.77 7.50 -1.92
C LEU A 79 7.17 7.10 -2.37
N LEU A 80 7.27 6.21 -3.36
CA LEU A 80 8.55 5.84 -3.97
C LEU A 80 9.22 7.03 -4.66
N VAL A 81 8.44 7.89 -5.34
CA VAL A 81 8.99 9.13 -5.91
C VAL A 81 9.49 10.08 -4.83
N ARG A 82 8.81 10.19 -3.69
CA ARG A 82 9.28 11.03 -2.57
C ARG A 82 10.62 10.57 -2.04
N GLU A 83 10.84 9.27 -1.93
CA GLU A 83 12.12 8.70 -1.55
C GLU A 83 13.19 8.98 -2.61
N ALA A 84 12.91 8.67 -3.89
CA ALA A 84 13.86 8.90 -4.99
C ALA A 84 14.19 10.39 -5.21
N ALA A 85 13.30 11.30 -4.82
CA ALA A 85 13.51 12.74 -4.87
C ALA A 85 14.38 13.28 -3.73
N GLN A 86 14.68 12.49 -2.69
CA GLN A 86 15.62 12.90 -1.65
C GLN A 86 17.01 13.10 -2.27
N GLY A 87 17.51 14.34 -2.23
CA GLY A 87 18.78 14.72 -2.87
C GLY A 87 18.64 15.24 -4.31
N LEU A 88 17.43 15.27 -4.87
CA LEU A 88 17.15 15.96 -6.13
C LEU A 88 16.58 17.36 -5.85
N ALA A 89 16.75 18.27 -6.82
CA ALA A 89 16.16 19.61 -6.79
C ALA A 89 14.64 19.60 -7.08
N ILE A 90 13.90 18.66 -6.48
CA ILE A 90 12.45 18.52 -6.59
C ILE A 90 11.83 18.88 -5.25
N ASP A 91 11.09 19.98 -5.23
CA ASP A 91 10.34 20.40 -4.05
C ASP A 91 9.07 19.55 -3.88
N MET A 92 9.23 18.41 -3.19
CA MET A 92 8.14 17.47 -2.88
C MET A 92 7.13 18.00 -1.86
N ALA A 93 7.34 19.19 -1.27
CA ALA A 93 6.35 19.84 -0.41
C ALA A 93 5.26 20.57 -1.21
N ARG A 94 5.44 20.71 -2.53
CA ARG A 94 4.42 21.28 -3.41
C ARG A 94 3.20 20.39 -3.53
N LEU A 95 2.05 21.03 -3.79
CA LEU A 95 0.81 20.34 -4.13
C LEU A 95 1.03 19.39 -5.31
N ARG A 96 0.38 18.22 -5.30
CA ARG A 96 0.58 17.18 -6.32
C ARG A 96 0.42 17.68 -7.76
N HIS A 97 -0.51 18.60 -8.01
CA HIS A 97 -0.70 19.22 -9.34
C HIS A 97 0.49 20.11 -9.76
N ALA A 98 1.19 20.73 -8.80
CA ALA A 98 2.37 21.55 -9.09
C ALA A 98 3.59 20.66 -9.37
N LEU A 99 3.66 19.46 -8.79
CA LEU A 99 4.70 18.46 -9.12
C LEU A 99 4.61 17.97 -10.56
N GLN A 100 3.41 17.92 -11.16
CA GLN A 100 3.25 17.54 -12.58
C GLN A 100 3.94 18.50 -13.54
N ARG A 101 4.14 19.77 -13.14
CA ARG A 101 4.87 20.76 -13.92
C ARG A 101 6.38 20.65 -13.77
N CYS A 102 6.87 19.82 -12.86
CA CYS A 102 8.29 19.52 -12.72
C CYS A 102 8.70 18.50 -13.80
N PRO A 103 9.61 18.85 -14.72
CA PRO A 103 10.04 17.94 -15.79
C PRO A 103 10.66 16.64 -15.27
N LEU A 104 11.26 16.67 -14.08
CA LEU A 104 11.89 15.51 -13.44
C LEU A 104 10.88 14.53 -12.82
N PHE A 105 9.69 15.01 -12.45
CA PHE A 105 8.70 14.20 -11.72
C PHE A 105 8.07 13.12 -12.61
N GLY A 106 7.72 13.46 -13.85
CA GLY A 106 7.07 12.54 -14.80
C GLY A 106 7.88 11.24 -14.99
N PRO A 107 9.17 11.32 -15.38
CA PRO A 107 10.03 10.15 -15.52
C PRO A 107 10.14 9.32 -14.23
N LEU A 108 10.38 9.96 -13.07
CA LEU A 108 10.47 9.28 -11.78
C LEU A 108 9.19 8.53 -11.43
N PHE A 109 8.03 9.14 -11.70
CA PHE A 109 6.75 8.51 -11.42
C PHE A 109 6.45 7.33 -12.34
N THR A 110 6.85 7.40 -13.61
CA THR A 110 6.76 6.27 -14.54
C THR A 110 7.59 5.08 -14.05
N VAL A 111 8.83 5.33 -13.61
CA VAL A 111 9.70 4.29 -13.02
C VAL A 111 9.08 3.70 -11.75
N ALA A 112 8.58 4.56 -10.85
CA ALA A 112 7.93 4.12 -9.62
C ALA A 112 6.68 3.25 -9.89
N LYS A 113 5.86 3.61 -10.88
CA LYS A 113 4.70 2.80 -11.29
C LYS A 113 5.12 1.44 -11.86
N ALA A 114 6.13 1.41 -12.71
CA ALA A 114 6.65 0.15 -13.26
C ALA A 114 7.14 -0.77 -12.13
N ARG A 115 7.82 -0.20 -11.13
CA ARG A 115 8.25 -0.92 -9.92
C ARG A 115 7.05 -1.51 -9.18
N VAL A 116 6.05 -0.71 -8.81
CA VAL A 116 4.82 -1.19 -8.12
C VAL A 116 4.08 -2.24 -8.97
N ALA A 117 4.02 -2.06 -10.29
CA ALA A 117 3.33 -2.97 -11.19
C ALA A 117 4.01 -4.34 -11.34
N GLY A 118 5.27 -4.47 -10.91
CA GLY A 118 6.03 -5.72 -10.84
C GLY A 118 6.08 -6.34 -9.44
N MET A 119 5.53 -5.68 -8.42
CA MET A 119 5.52 -6.20 -7.05
C MET A 119 4.51 -7.33 -6.88
N GLU A 120 4.84 -8.23 -5.96
CA GLU A 120 3.90 -9.22 -5.44
C GLU A 120 2.88 -8.54 -4.52
N ILE A 121 1.69 -9.11 -4.45
CA ILE A 121 0.55 -8.59 -3.72
C ILE A 121 0.00 -9.72 -2.87
N ARG A 122 -0.17 -9.47 -1.57
CA ARG A 122 -0.94 -10.33 -0.68
C ARG A 122 -2.10 -9.53 -0.11
N TRP A 123 -3.21 -10.19 0.17
CA TRP A 123 -4.40 -9.54 0.70
C TRP A 123 -5.19 -10.48 1.61
N ILE A 124 -5.99 -9.90 2.50
CA ILE A 124 -6.98 -10.63 3.29
C ILE A 124 -8.30 -9.85 3.35
N ALA A 125 -9.40 -10.56 3.52
CA ALA A 125 -10.70 -9.96 3.77
C ALA A 125 -10.77 -9.41 5.19
N VAL A 126 -11.08 -8.12 5.34
CA VAL A 126 -11.37 -7.48 6.62
C VAL A 126 -12.56 -6.54 6.41
N PRO A 127 -13.80 -6.98 6.67
CA PRO A 127 -14.99 -6.22 6.28
C PRO A 127 -15.27 -5.01 7.18
N ASP A 128 -14.86 -5.03 8.44
CA ASP A 128 -15.05 -3.91 9.37
C ASP A 128 -13.95 -2.85 9.16
N ASP A 129 -14.36 -1.61 8.90
CA ASP A 129 -13.46 -0.50 8.57
C ASP A 129 -12.53 -0.10 9.73
N VAL A 130 -12.96 -0.27 10.97
CA VAL A 130 -12.15 0.02 12.15
C VAL A 130 -11.10 -1.08 12.32
N GLU A 131 -11.45 -2.35 12.14
CA GLU A 131 -10.47 -3.44 12.12
C GLU A 131 -9.48 -3.31 10.97
N GLN A 132 -9.91 -2.89 9.77
CA GLN A 132 -9.00 -2.58 8.67
C GLN A 132 -7.98 -1.51 9.08
N ALA A 133 -8.42 -0.43 9.72
CA ALA A 133 -7.54 0.66 10.14
C ALA A 133 -6.55 0.22 11.21
N LEU A 134 -7.01 -0.53 12.22
CA LEU A 134 -6.13 -1.09 13.26
C LEU A 134 -5.13 -2.08 12.66
N PHE A 135 -5.58 -2.94 11.74
CA PHE A 135 -4.74 -3.94 11.12
C PHE A 135 -3.72 -3.35 10.15
N GLU A 136 -4.08 -2.31 9.38
CA GLU A 136 -3.14 -1.59 8.50
C GLU A 136 -1.93 -1.08 9.28
N VAL A 137 -2.16 -0.45 10.45
CA VAL A 137 -1.08 0.03 11.32
C VAL A 137 -0.28 -1.13 11.90
N TYR A 138 -0.96 -2.14 12.46
CA TYR A 138 -0.31 -3.29 13.07
C TYR A 138 0.57 -4.06 12.08
N ALA A 139 0.06 -4.34 10.88
CA ALA A 139 0.78 -5.04 9.83
C ALA A 139 1.96 -4.22 9.30
N ALA A 140 1.82 -2.91 9.12
CA ALA A 140 2.92 -2.05 8.70
C ALA A 140 4.09 -2.07 9.71
N LEU A 141 3.78 -2.04 11.01
CA LEU A 141 4.77 -2.16 12.08
C LEU A 141 5.40 -3.55 12.13
N ALA A 142 4.58 -4.60 12.15
CA ALA A 142 5.05 -5.98 12.27
C ALA A 142 5.88 -6.45 11.07
N LEU A 143 5.55 -5.97 9.87
CA LEU A 143 6.28 -6.27 8.63
C LEU A 143 7.42 -5.28 8.35
N ASN A 144 7.59 -4.25 9.19
CA ASN A 144 8.60 -3.20 9.05
C ASN A 144 8.64 -2.58 7.63
N THR A 145 7.46 -2.16 7.15
CA THR A 145 7.31 -1.60 5.81
C THR A 145 7.95 -0.20 5.72
N PRO A 146 8.88 0.04 4.79
CA PRO A 146 9.59 1.31 4.68
C PRO A 146 8.72 2.47 4.17
N HIS A 147 7.61 2.19 3.47
CA HIS A 147 6.82 3.23 2.81
C HIS A 147 5.48 3.52 3.47
N ASN A 148 5.14 2.86 4.57
CA ASN A 148 4.04 3.31 5.42
C ASN A 148 4.55 4.47 6.29
N HIS A 149 3.85 5.61 6.25
CA HIS A 149 4.19 6.76 7.09
C HIS A 149 3.70 6.58 8.54
N PHE A 150 4.05 5.47 9.18
CA PHE A 150 3.95 5.28 10.62
C PHE A 150 5.39 5.32 11.14
N LYS A 151 5.81 6.46 11.70
CA LYS A 151 7.11 6.54 12.36
C LYS A 151 6.92 5.99 13.78
N PRO A 152 7.43 4.80 14.13
CA PRO A 152 7.53 4.44 15.54
C PRO A 152 8.47 5.44 16.22
N SER A 153 8.08 5.89 17.41
CA SER A 153 8.87 6.76 18.28
C SER A 153 10.20 6.12 18.68
#